data_AF-A0A920EX30-F1
#
_entry.id   AF-A0A920EX30-F1
#
_cell.length_a   1.000
_cell.length_b   1.000
_cell.length_c   1.000
_cell.angle_alpha   90.00
_cell.angle_beta   90.00
_cell.angle_gamma   90.00
#
_symmetry.space_group_name_H-M   'P 1'
#
loop_
_entity.id
_entity.type
_entity.pdbx_description
1 polymer ?
#
loop_
_entity_poly.entity_id
_entity_poly.type
_entity_poly.pdbx_seq_one_letter_code
_entity_poly.pdbx_strand_id
1 'polypeptide(L)'
;MVGVVAATLWGGGFIIGSVGIATHQLWLVYLGYGVFGGFGLGLGYVSPVSTLIRWFPDRRGMATGMAIMGFGGGAMIAKPIKTSLLSHFAVAPEYLGTEGVVQTVTENGRLFAEKAGEKIEVVIATAKQAAALPGGGEAGVYVVGSGDTGASATFLTLGIIYFVVMIVAAFSYRVPPKDWKPEGWEPKESSGQSMITKKHVHIDQALKTPQFWQLWIMLCFNVTAGIGVIGVAKTMVSEIFGANEVLISMATTSTLVALFFLNYVVMLSASIW
;
A
#
# COMPACT_ATOMS: atom_id res chain seq x y z
N MET A 1 18.30 15.49 -3.25
CA MET A 1 17.99 15.76 -1.82
C MET A 1 16.60 15.30 -1.42
N VAL A 2 15.53 15.67 -2.16
CA VAL A 2 14.17 15.19 -1.86
C VAL A 2 14.06 13.66 -1.82
N GLY A 3 14.70 12.93 -2.73
CA GLY A 3 14.68 11.46 -2.73
C GLY A 3 15.28 10.81 -1.48
N VAL A 4 16.32 11.40 -0.87
CA VAL A 4 16.94 10.86 0.36
C VAL A 4 16.02 11.06 1.56
N VAL A 5 15.38 12.23 1.63
CA VAL A 5 14.36 12.52 2.67
C VAL A 5 13.18 11.56 2.52
N ALA A 6 12.69 11.36 1.29
CA ALA A 6 11.63 10.40 1.02
C ALA A 6 11.99 8.97 1.44
N ALA A 7 13.20 8.50 1.10
CA ALA A 7 13.70 7.18 1.47
C ALA A 7 13.78 7.01 3.00
N THR A 8 14.31 8.02 3.70
CA THR A 8 14.46 8.00 5.16
C THR A 8 13.10 7.98 5.86
N LEU A 9 12.15 8.80 5.41
CA LEU A 9 10.80 8.84 5.99
C LEU A 9 10.03 7.55 5.71
N TRP A 10 10.14 6.99 4.49
CA TRP A 10 9.48 5.73 4.13
C TRP A 10 10.06 4.54 4.88
N GLY A 11 11.38 4.33 4.80
CA GLY A 11 12.07 3.25 5.51
C GLY A 11 11.94 3.37 7.03
N GLY A 12 12.17 4.57 7.56
CA GLY A 12 12.00 4.87 8.99
C GLY A 12 10.57 4.67 9.47
N GLY A 13 9.56 5.04 8.67
CA GLY A 13 8.15 4.79 8.98
C GLY A 13 7.82 3.30 9.12
N PHE A 14 8.36 2.46 8.24
CA PHE A 14 8.22 1.00 8.35
C PHE A 14 8.93 0.42 9.58
N ILE A 15 10.12 0.92 9.91
CA ILE A 15 10.87 0.50 11.10
C ILE A 15 10.11 0.89 12.38
N ILE A 16 9.62 2.13 12.47
CA ILE A 16 8.78 2.58 13.59
C ILE A 16 7.51 1.74 13.68
N GLY A 17 6.88 1.44 12.54
CA GLY A 17 5.72 0.54 12.48
C GLY A 17 6.03 -0.87 12.97
N SER A 18 7.20 -1.42 12.62
CA SER A 18 7.68 -2.72 13.11
C SER A 18 7.82 -2.75 14.64
N VAL A 19 8.39 -1.70 15.22
CA VAL A 19 8.47 -1.54 16.68
C VAL A 19 7.07 -1.46 17.28
N GLY A 20 6.16 -0.69 16.68
CA GLY A 20 4.77 -0.58 17.13
C GLY A 20 4.05 -1.93 17.15
N ILE A 21 4.27 -2.75 16.13
CA ILE A 21 3.74 -4.13 16.07
C ILE A 21 4.36 -4.98 17.19
N ALA A 22 5.69 -4.95 17.36
CA ALA A 22 6.38 -5.74 18.37
C ALA A 22 5.97 -5.38 19.81
N THR A 23 5.70 -4.10 20.08
CA THR A 23 5.30 -3.61 21.41
C THR A 23 3.78 -3.59 21.60
N HIS A 24 2.99 -4.05 20.63
CA HIS A 24 1.52 -3.97 20.63
C HIS A 24 0.97 -2.53 20.82
N GLN A 25 1.67 -1.53 20.28
CA GLN A 25 1.32 -0.11 20.39
C GLN A 25 0.77 0.42 19.07
N LEU A 26 -0.57 0.47 18.97
CA LEU A 26 -1.27 0.87 17.74
C LEU A 26 -0.93 2.30 17.29
N TRP A 27 -0.76 3.24 18.24
CA TRP A 27 -0.43 4.62 17.92
C TRP A 27 0.93 4.75 17.19
N LEU A 28 1.88 3.88 17.52
CA LEU A 28 3.21 3.88 16.92
C LEU A 28 3.17 3.35 15.49
N VAL A 29 2.26 2.42 15.20
CA VAL A 29 1.97 1.96 13.82
C VAL A 29 1.37 3.10 12.99
N TYR A 30 0.43 3.85 13.55
CA TYR A 30 -0.15 5.02 12.87
C TYR A 30 0.87 6.14 12.65
N LEU A 31 1.73 6.40 13.64
CA LEU A 31 2.79 7.38 13.49
C LEU A 31 3.81 6.93 12.44
N GLY A 32 4.34 5.71 12.55
CA GLY A 32 5.35 5.18 11.64
C GLY A 32 4.83 4.99 10.22
N TYR A 33 3.92 4.03 10.03
CA TYR A 33 3.44 3.67 8.70
C TYR A 33 2.50 4.73 8.11
N GLY A 34 1.66 5.34 8.94
CA GLY A 34 0.70 6.37 8.50
C GLY A 34 1.36 7.73 8.25
N VAL A 35 1.92 8.37 9.28
CA VAL A 35 2.45 9.73 9.18
C VAL A 35 3.79 9.76 8.45
N PHE A 36 4.82 9.08 8.98
CA PHE A 36 6.14 9.08 8.36
C PHE A 36 6.15 8.40 6.99
N GLY A 37 5.49 7.23 6.89
CA GLY A 37 5.28 6.56 5.61
C GLY A 37 4.50 7.43 4.62
N GLY A 38 3.45 8.12 5.05
CA GLY A 38 2.68 9.03 4.20
C GLY A 38 3.53 10.17 3.61
N PHE A 39 4.34 10.84 4.43
CA PHE A 39 5.25 11.88 3.95
C PHE A 39 6.32 11.31 3.01
N GLY A 40 6.89 10.15 3.35
CA GLY A 40 7.88 9.46 2.52
C GLY A 40 7.34 9.12 1.13
N LEU A 41 6.13 8.58 1.07
CA LEU A 41 5.44 8.25 -0.19
C LEU A 41 5.14 9.51 -1.01
N GLY A 42 4.61 10.56 -0.38
CA GLY A 42 4.27 11.81 -1.05
C GLY A 42 5.50 12.48 -1.70
N LEU A 43 6.59 12.62 -0.95
CA LEU A 43 7.84 13.19 -1.47
C LEU A 43 8.48 12.30 -2.53
N GLY A 44 8.44 10.98 -2.31
CA GLY A 44 8.96 9.96 -3.22
C GLY A 44 8.21 9.91 -4.55
N TYR A 45 6.95 10.33 -4.58
CA TYR A 45 6.13 10.38 -5.79
C TYR A 45 6.32 11.68 -6.59
N VAL A 46 6.25 12.83 -5.92
CA VAL A 46 6.22 14.14 -6.61
C VAL A 46 7.54 14.43 -7.35
N SER A 47 8.68 14.08 -6.75
CA SER A 47 10.00 14.38 -7.33
C SER A 47 10.27 13.63 -8.66
N PRO A 48 10.12 12.29 -8.74
CA PRO A 48 10.32 11.57 -9.99
C PRO A 48 9.30 11.94 -11.06
N VAL A 49 8.01 12.09 -10.72
CA VAL A 49 6.97 12.43 -11.70
C VAL A 49 7.23 13.79 -12.32
N SER A 50 7.54 14.81 -11.52
CA SER A 50 7.86 16.14 -12.05
C SER A 50 9.13 16.16 -12.91
N THR A 51 10.13 15.35 -12.56
CA THR A 51 11.37 15.21 -13.34
C THR A 51 11.12 14.49 -14.66
N LEU A 52 10.30 13.43 -14.65
CA LEU A 52 9.94 12.67 -15.84
C LEU A 52 9.18 13.53 -16.86
N ILE A 53 8.26 14.37 -16.39
CA ILE A 53 7.53 15.32 -17.24
C ILE A 53 8.48 16.31 -17.93
N ARG A 54 9.59 16.70 -17.28
CA ARG A 54 10.60 17.57 -17.88
C ARG A 54 11.45 16.83 -18.92
N TRP A 55 11.66 15.54 -18.75
CA TRP A 55 12.37 14.68 -19.71
C TRP A 55 11.52 14.27 -20.92
N PHE A 56 10.19 14.37 -20.86
CA PHE A 56 9.29 13.97 -21.96
C PHE A 56 8.14 14.98 -22.16
N PRO A 57 8.42 16.22 -22.57
CA PRO A 57 7.46 17.29 -22.77
C PRO A 57 6.56 17.08 -24.01
N ASP A 58 7.03 16.30 -24.98
CA ASP A 58 6.29 15.89 -26.18
C ASP A 58 5.22 14.83 -25.87
N ARG A 59 5.47 13.99 -24.86
CA ARG A 59 4.63 12.84 -24.49
C ARG A 59 4.33 12.78 -23.00
N ARG A 60 4.02 13.94 -22.40
CA ARG A 60 3.80 14.09 -20.94
C ARG A 60 2.81 13.07 -20.39
N GLY A 61 1.67 12.89 -21.06
CA GLY A 61 0.62 11.94 -20.64
C GLY A 61 1.07 10.48 -20.64
N MET A 62 1.79 10.05 -21.68
CA MET A 62 2.34 8.69 -21.77
C MET A 62 3.40 8.47 -20.69
N ALA A 63 4.31 9.43 -20.51
CA ALA A 63 5.37 9.34 -19.51
C ALA A 63 4.80 9.24 -18.08
N THR A 64 3.85 10.12 -17.72
CA THR A 64 3.18 10.04 -16.42
C THR A 64 2.35 8.77 -16.26
N GLY A 65 1.69 8.31 -17.33
CA GLY A 65 0.94 7.05 -17.31
C GLY A 65 1.83 5.85 -17.01
N MET A 66 3.00 5.75 -17.67
CA MET A 66 3.98 4.69 -17.41
C MET A 66 4.54 4.72 -15.98
N ALA A 67 4.79 5.91 -15.42
CA ALA A 67 5.22 6.03 -14.03
C ALA A 67 4.16 5.52 -13.04
N ILE A 68 2.88 5.84 -13.27
CA ILE A 68 1.78 5.42 -12.39
C ILE A 68 1.51 3.91 -12.52
N MET A 69 1.79 3.29 -13.69
CA MET A 69 1.74 1.82 -13.82
C MET A 69 2.64 1.10 -12.81
N GLY A 70 3.71 1.74 -12.33
CA GLY A 70 4.54 1.21 -11.24
C GLY A 70 3.77 0.90 -9.96
N PHE A 71 2.71 1.65 -9.64
CA PHE A 71 1.83 1.34 -8.49
C PHE A 71 1.04 0.04 -8.71
N GLY A 72 0.59 -0.22 -9.94
CA GLY A 72 -0.13 -1.46 -10.28
C GLY A 72 0.74 -2.69 -10.35
N GLY A 73 1.78 -2.62 -11.17
CA GLY A 73 2.76 -3.71 -11.30
C GLY A 73 3.42 -4.01 -9.96
N GLY A 74 3.73 -2.97 -9.18
CA GLY A 74 4.25 -3.10 -7.82
C GLY A 74 3.30 -3.86 -6.90
N ALA A 75 2.00 -3.61 -6.95
CA ALA A 75 1.02 -4.34 -6.13
C ALA A 75 0.89 -5.83 -6.51
N MET A 76 1.06 -6.18 -7.79
CA MET A 76 1.06 -7.57 -8.25
C MET A 76 2.27 -8.35 -7.71
N ILE A 77 3.45 -7.73 -7.70
CA ILE A 77 4.69 -8.33 -7.21
C ILE A 77 4.76 -8.30 -5.67
N ALA A 78 4.27 -7.24 -5.04
CA ALA A 78 4.38 -7.05 -3.61
C ALA A 78 3.55 -8.06 -2.81
N LYS A 79 2.41 -8.54 -3.34
CA LYS A 79 1.57 -9.52 -2.65
C LYS A 79 2.30 -10.84 -2.38
N PRO A 80 2.82 -11.58 -3.38
CA PRO A 80 3.51 -12.85 -3.13
C PRO A 80 4.77 -12.66 -2.27
N ILE A 81 5.53 -11.58 -2.46
CA ILE A 81 6.69 -11.27 -1.61
C ILE A 81 6.27 -11.09 -0.15
N LYS A 82 5.21 -10.30 0.11
CA LYS A 82 4.70 -10.10 1.47
C LYS A 82 4.20 -11.41 2.08
N THR A 83 3.44 -12.20 1.34
CA THR A 83 2.98 -13.52 1.82
C THR A 83 4.14 -14.44 2.14
N SER A 84 5.18 -14.47 1.31
CA SER A 84 6.38 -15.28 1.53
C SER A 84 7.18 -14.81 2.75
N LEU A 85 7.33 -13.50 2.96
CA LEU A 85 8.02 -12.96 4.13
C LEU A 85 7.23 -13.24 5.41
N LEU A 86 5.91 -13.03 5.39
CA LEU A 86 5.04 -13.35 6.50
C LEU A 86 5.14 -14.84 6.86
N SER A 87 5.05 -15.74 5.89
CA SER A 87 5.19 -17.18 6.15
C SER A 87 6.58 -17.56 6.65
N HIS A 88 7.63 -16.85 6.22
CA HIS A 88 9.00 -17.14 6.65
C HIS A 88 9.25 -16.76 8.10
N PHE A 89 8.67 -15.65 8.57
CA PHE A 89 8.84 -15.17 9.94
C PHE A 89 7.75 -15.61 10.90
N ALA A 90 6.66 -16.20 10.40
CA ALA A 90 5.57 -16.63 11.25
C ALA A 90 5.92 -17.91 12.03
N VAL A 91 5.49 -17.95 13.28
CA VAL A 91 5.67 -19.06 14.20
C VAL A 91 4.29 -19.50 14.68
N ALA A 92 3.97 -20.78 14.49
CA ALA A 92 2.71 -21.33 14.96
C ALA A 92 2.63 -21.29 16.49
N PRO A 93 1.46 -20.96 17.07
CA PRO A 93 1.27 -21.04 18.51
C PRO A 93 1.38 -22.49 19.00
N GLU A 94 1.79 -22.66 20.24
CA GLU A 94 1.94 -23.96 20.88
C GLU A 94 0.59 -24.67 20.99
N TYR A 95 0.54 -25.90 20.48
CA TYR A 95 -0.61 -26.79 20.56
C TYR A 95 -0.56 -27.64 21.82
N LEU A 96 -1.64 -27.65 22.60
CA LEU A 96 -1.75 -28.42 23.84
C LEU A 96 -2.50 -29.75 23.67
N GLY A 97 -3.30 -29.89 22.60
CA GLY A 97 -4.08 -31.09 22.35
C GLY A 97 -5.49 -30.81 21.84
N THR A 98 -6.23 -31.88 21.60
CA THR A 98 -7.60 -31.81 21.08
C THR A 98 -8.57 -31.28 22.13
N GLU A 99 -9.64 -30.64 21.63
CA GLU A 99 -10.73 -30.16 22.48
C GLU A 99 -11.37 -31.33 23.24
N GLY A 100 -11.53 -31.18 24.56
CA GLY A 100 -12.06 -32.21 25.45
C GLY A 100 -11.01 -33.10 26.12
N VAL A 101 -9.78 -33.15 25.62
CA VAL A 101 -8.65 -33.84 26.29
C VAL A 101 -7.93 -32.89 27.25
N VAL A 102 -7.77 -31.63 26.85
CA VAL A 102 -7.15 -30.59 27.68
C VAL A 102 -8.20 -30.03 28.64
N GLN A 103 -7.92 -30.03 29.94
CA GLN A 103 -8.77 -29.38 30.92
C GLN A 103 -8.66 -27.87 30.78
N THR A 104 -9.75 -27.24 30.35
CA THR A 104 -9.84 -25.79 30.21
C THR A 104 -10.82 -25.21 31.23
N VAL A 105 -10.42 -24.13 31.89
CA VAL A 105 -11.24 -23.38 32.84
C VAL A 105 -11.54 -22.01 32.24
N THR A 106 -12.81 -21.62 32.20
CA THR A 106 -13.23 -20.29 31.74
C THR A 106 -13.31 -19.34 32.92
N GLU A 107 -12.49 -18.29 32.92
CA GLU A 107 -12.50 -17.22 33.93
C GLU A 107 -12.66 -15.87 33.24
N ASN A 108 -13.68 -15.09 33.65
CA ASN A 108 -13.95 -13.76 33.10
C ASN A 108 -14.06 -13.72 31.55
N GLY A 109 -14.56 -14.80 30.94
CA GLY A 109 -14.70 -14.91 29.48
C GLY A 109 -13.40 -15.26 28.72
N ARG A 110 -12.29 -15.49 29.42
CA ARG A 110 -11.03 -16.01 28.86
C ARG A 110 -10.88 -17.49 29.24
N LEU A 111 -10.29 -18.27 28.34
CA LEU A 111 -10.03 -19.69 28.55
C LEU A 111 -8.61 -19.87 29.09
N PHE A 112 -8.45 -20.70 30.11
CA PHE A 112 -7.16 -21.06 30.69
C PHE A 112 -7.00 -22.58 30.70
N ALA A 113 -5.79 -23.07 30.49
CA ALA A 113 -5.42 -24.47 30.74
C ALA A 113 -4.33 -24.54 31.81
N GLU A 114 -4.33 -25.60 32.60
CA GLU A 114 -3.31 -25.84 33.61
C GLU A 114 -2.14 -26.61 32.98
N LYS A 115 -0.94 -26.00 33.01
CA LYS A 115 0.29 -26.62 32.51
C LYS A 115 1.36 -26.47 33.59
N ALA A 116 1.88 -27.59 34.07
CA ALA A 116 2.91 -27.61 35.13
C ALA A 116 2.54 -26.83 36.40
N GLY A 117 1.25 -26.76 36.76
CA GLY A 117 0.76 -26.03 37.93
C GLY A 117 0.57 -24.52 37.72
N GLU A 118 0.78 -24.01 36.51
CA GLU A 118 0.53 -22.61 36.14
C GLU A 118 -0.71 -22.52 35.22
N LYS A 119 -1.54 -21.50 35.45
CA LYS A 119 -2.69 -21.20 34.58
C LYS A 119 -2.22 -20.38 33.38
N ILE A 120 -2.28 -20.97 32.21
CA ILE A 120 -1.88 -20.33 30.95
C ILE A 120 -3.14 -20.04 30.14
N GLU A 121 -3.24 -18.84 29.56
CA GLU A 121 -4.36 -18.51 28.68
C GLU A 121 -4.28 -19.31 27.38
N VAL A 122 -5.42 -19.86 26.98
CA VAL A 122 -5.56 -20.69 25.77
C VAL A 122 -6.75 -20.25 24.94
N VAL A 123 -6.74 -20.63 23.66
CA VAL A 123 -7.87 -20.45 22.74
C VAL A 123 -8.11 -21.76 22.01
N ILE A 124 -9.38 -22.09 21.80
CA ILE A 124 -9.80 -23.25 21.01
C ILE A 124 -9.91 -22.81 19.55
N ALA A 125 -9.10 -23.41 18.68
CA ALA A 125 -9.11 -23.16 17.25
C ALA A 125 -9.92 -24.25 16.51
N THR A 126 -10.87 -23.82 15.68
CA THR A 126 -11.59 -24.69 14.74
C THR A 126 -10.64 -25.23 13.67
N ALA A 127 -11.02 -26.31 12.97
CA ALA A 127 -10.23 -26.86 11.86
C ALA A 127 -9.88 -25.82 10.79
N LYS A 128 -10.80 -24.88 10.50
CA LYS A 128 -10.57 -23.79 9.55
C LYS A 128 -9.54 -22.77 10.05
N GLN A 129 -9.56 -22.44 11.34
CA GLN A 129 -8.60 -21.52 11.95
C GLN A 129 -7.23 -22.17 12.09
N ALA A 130 -7.19 -23.45 12.48
CA ALA A 130 -5.96 -24.22 12.59
C ALA A 130 -5.28 -24.41 11.23
N ALA A 131 -6.05 -24.65 10.16
CA ALA A 131 -5.52 -24.70 8.80
C ALA A 131 -4.94 -23.36 8.32
N ALA A 132 -5.35 -22.23 8.91
CA ALA A 132 -4.81 -20.91 8.61
C ALA A 132 -3.57 -20.55 9.45
N LEU A 133 -3.17 -21.40 10.39
CA LEU A 133 -1.95 -21.20 11.17
C LEU A 133 -0.70 -21.35 10.30
N PRO A 134 0.41 -20.70 10.66
CA PRO A 134 1.69 -20.86 9.99
C PRO A 134 2.09 -22.36 9.93
N GLY A 135 2.30 -22.89 8.72
CA GLY A 135 2.66 -24.31 8.53
C GLY A 135 1.51 -25.32 8.62
N GLY A 136 0.28 -24.85 8.87
CA GLY A 136 -0.88 -25.71 9.12
C GLY A 136 -0.92 -26.24 10.56
N GLY A 137 -2.12 -26.49 11.07
CA GLY A 137 -2.34 -26.99 12.43
C GLY A 137 -3.62 -27.79 12.56
N GLU A 138 -3.79 -28.45 13.70
CA GLU A 138 -4.95 -29.28 14.01
C GLU A 138 -5.99 -28.54 14.86
N ALA A 139 -7.26 -28.93 14.78
CA ALA A 139 -8.28 -28.35 15.64
C ALA A 139 -7.99 -28.71 17.12
N GLY A 140 -8.15 -27.74 18.03
CA GLY A 140 -7.93 -27.97 19.46
C GLY A 140 -7.43 -26.73 20.19
N VAL A 141 -6.73 -26.96 21.30
CA VAL A 141 -6.36 -25.95 22.28
C VAL A 141 -4.95 -25.42 22.00
N TYR A 142 -4.82 -24.10 21.88
CA TYR A 142 -3.56 -23.41 21.61
C TYR A 142 -3.25 -22.36 22.68
N VAL A 143 -1.98 -22.19 23.02
CA VAL A 143 -1.52 -21.19 24.00
C VAL A 143 -1.53 -19.78 23.39
N VAL A 144 -2.18 -18.84 24.06
CA VAL A 144 -2.21 -17.42 23.63
C VAL A 144 -0.83 -16.79 23.82
N GLY A 145 -0.38 -16.04 22.80
CA GLY A 145 0.90 -15.33 22.84
C GLY A 145 2.15 -16.18 22.62
N SER A 146 1.99 -17.48 22.38
CA SER A 146 3.12 -18.40 22.10
C SER A 146 3.57 -18.36 20.63
N GLY A 147 2.74 -17.84 19.72
CA GLY A 147 3.04 -17.74 18.29
C GLY A 147 3.36 -16.31 17.84
N ASP A 148 3.93 -16.18 16.66
CA ASP A 148 4.22 -14.91 15.99
C ASP A 148 3.59 -14.90 14.59
N THR A 149 2.96 -13.79 14.23
CA THR A 149 2.41 -13.58 12.89
C THR A 149 3.47 -13.29 11.83
N GLY A 150 4.72 -13.02 12.24
CA GLY A 150 5.81 -12.59 11.37
C GLY A 150 5.67 -11.13 10.89
N ALA A 151 4.64 -10.40 11.34
CA ALA A 151 4.32 -9.07 10.84
C ALA A 151 5.39 -8.04 11.19
N SER A 152 5.91 -8.04 12.42
CA SER A 152 6.94 -7.09 12.85
C SER A 152 8.23 -7.28 12.04
N ALA A 153 8.72 -8.52 11.93
CA ALA A 153 9.92 -8.85 11.14
C ALA A 153 9.74 -8.55 9.65
N THR A 154 8.55 -8.78 9.10
CA THR A 154 8.21 -8.42 7.72
C THR A 154 8.27 -6.91 7.50
N PHE A 155 7.69 -6.12 8.42
CA PHE A 155 7.75 -4.66 8.35
C PHE A 155 9.18 -4.14 8.41
N LEU A 156 10.01 -4.70 9.30
CA LEU A 156 11.42 -4.33 9.42
C LEU A 156 12.19 -4.64 8.13
N THR A 157 12.04 -5.86 7.62
CA THR A 157 12.73 -6.33 6.42
C THR A 157 12.36 -5.48 5.20
N LEU A 158 11.06 -5.21 5.00
CA LEU A 158 10.60 -4.33 3.93
C LEU A 158 11.09 -2.89 4.11
N GLY A 159 11.08 -2.38 5.34
CA GLY A 159 11.59 -1.03 5.64
C GLY A 159 13.05 -0.86 5.24
N ILE A 160 13.90 -1.84 5.57
CA ILE A 160 15.33 -1.83 5.20
C ILE A 160 15.51 -1.94 3.69
N ILE A 161 14.81 -2.89 3.04
CA ILE A 161 14.92 -3.09 1.59
C ILE A 161 14.46 -1.84 0.85
N TYR A 162 13.30 -1.27 1.20
CA TYR A 162 12.82 -0.05 0.57
C TYR A 162 13.74 1.14 0.83
N PHE A 163 14.29 1.28 2.04
CA PHE A 163 15.27 2.32 2.33
C PHE A 163 16.47 2.22 1.38
N VAL A 164 17.09 1.04 1.28
CA VAL A 164 18.27 0.82 0.42
C VAL A 164 17.93 1.10 -1.04
N VAL A 165 16.85 0.50 -1.57
CA VAL A 165 16.43 0.68 -2.97
C VAL A 165 16.14 2.15 -3.27
N MET A 166 15.39 2.83 -2.40
CA MET A 166 15.05 4.24 -2.60
C MET A 166 16.26 5.16 -2.46
N ILE A 167 17.22 4.85 -1.59
CA ILE A 167 18.48 5.59 -1.47
C ILE A 167 19.29 5.47 -2.76
N VAL A 168 19.47 4.26 -3.28
CA VAL A 168 20.19 4.03 -4.55
C VAL A 168 19.48 4.75 -5.69
N ALA A 169 18.15 4.64 -5.77
CA ALA A 169 17.35 5.36 -6.75
C ALA A 169 17.50 6.88 -6.62
N ALA A 170 17.57 7.40 -5.39
CA ALA A 170 17.69 8.83 -5.12
C ALA A 170 19.00 9.44 -5.64
N PHE A 171 20.07 8.64 -5.70
CA PHE A 171 21.34 9.04 -6.31
C PHE A 171 21.39 8.82 -7.82
N SER A 172 20.47 8.03 -8.37
CA SER A 172 20.46 7.65 -9.79
C SER A 172 19.66 8.62 -10.67
N TYR A 173 18.63 9.29 -10.15
CA TYR A 173 17.80 10.18 -10.97
C TYR A 173 18.47 11.55 -11.20
N ARG A 174 18.58 11.96 -12.47
CA ARG A 174 19.14 13.26 -12.88
C ARG A 174 18.04 14.17 -13.44
N VAL A 175 18.07 15.43 -13.02
CA VAL A 175 17.18 16.46 -13.55
C VAL A 175 17.70 16.92 -14.92
N PRO A 176 16.85 17.06 -15.94
CA PRO A 176 17.29 17.53 -17.24
C PRO A 176 17.74 19.01 -17.17
N PRO A 177 18.64 19.46 -18.07
CA PRO A 177 19.01 20.87 -18.21
C PRO A 177 17.78 21.78 -18.39
N LYS A 178 17.88 23.06 -17.98
CA LYS A 178 16.75 24.00 -18.05
C LYS A 178 16.21 24.20 -19.48
N ASP A 179 17.08 24.11 -20.48
CA ASP A 179 16.75 24.31 -21.89
C ASP A 179 16.63 22.98 -22.67
N TRP A 180 16.48 21.87 -21.94
CA TRP A 180 16.33 20.55 -22.56
C TRP A 180 15.03 20.49 -23.37
N LYS A 181 15.13 20.08 -24.63
CA LYS A 181 14.01 19.82 -25.53
C LYS A 181 14.30 18.59 -26.38
N PRO A 182 13.29 17.76 -26.71
CA PRO A 182 13.46 16.68 -27.67
C PRO A 182 13.89 17.23 -29.03
N GLU A 183 14.70 16.47 -29.77
CA GLU A 183 15.13 16.84 -31.11
C GLU A 183 13.92 17.01 -32.03
N GLY A 184 13.84 18.16 -32.73
CA GLY A 184 12.71 18.49 -33.61
C GLY A 184 11.39 18.83 -32.90
N TRP A 185 11.37 18.92 -31.57
CA TRP A 185 10.19 19.37 -30.84
C TRP A 185 10.21 20.88 -30.62
N GLU A 186 9.25 21.56 -31.25
CA GLU A 186 8.89 22.93 -30.89
C GLU A 186 7.65 22.91 -29.99
N PRO A 187 7.57 23.81 -28.98
CA PRO A 187 6.36 23.93 -28.18
C PRO A 187 5.18 24.19 -29.11
N LYS A 188 4.18 23.31 -29.11
CA LYS A 188 2.91 23.59 -29.81
C LYS A 188 2.37 24.91 -29.26
N GLU A 189 2.39 25.98 -30.06
CA GLU A 189 1.63 27.18 -29.74
C GLU A 189 0.17 26.73 -29.56
N SER A 190 -0.43 27.11 -28.44
CA SER A 190 -1.82 26.75 -28.15
C SER A 190 -2.70 27.38 -29.23
N SER A 191 -3.08 26.60 -30.24
CA SER A 191 -4.13 26.97 -31.18
C SER A 191 -5.35 27.36 -30.34
N GLY A 192 -5.79 28.62 -30.45
CA GLY A 192 -6.68 29.27 -29.50
C GLY A 192 -7.98 28.52 -29.21
N GLN A 193 -7.94 27.59 -28.25
CA GLN A 193 -9.13 27.07 -27.61
C GLN A 193 -9.58 28.09 -26.55
N SER A 194 -10.82 28.54 -26.67
CA SER A 194 -11.42 29.67 -25.94
C SER A 194 -11.47 29.51 -24.41
N MET A 195 -11.08 28.35 -23.87
CA MET A 195 -11.10 28.04 -22.43
C MET A 195 -9.71 27.92 -21.78
N ILE A 196 -8.63 28.35 -22.45
CA ILE A 196 -7.28 28.33 -21.86
C ILE A 196 -6.93 29.74 -21.38
N THR A 197 -6.73 29.89 -20.06
CA THR A 197 -6.36 31.19 -19.47
C THR A 197 -4.98 31.61 -19.96
N LYS A 198 -4.85 32.84 -20.44
CA LYS A 198 -3.60 33.39 -21.00
C LYS A 198 -2.62 33.92 -19.95
N LYS A 199 -3.02 33.93 -18.67
CA LYS A 199 -2.23 34.50 -17.58
C LYS A 199 -1.83 33.40 -16.60
N HIS A 200 -0.54 33.31 -16.30
CA HIS A 200 -0.06 32.52 -15.17
C HIS A 200 -0.58 33.13 -13.87
N VAL A 201 -1.44 32.39 -13.17
CA VAL A 201 -1.92 32.77 -11.84
C VAL A 201 -0.95 32.17 -10.83
N HIS A 202 -0.30 33.02 -10.03
CA HIS A 202 0.56 32.58 -8.93
C HIS A 202 -0.26 31.78 -7.91
N ILE A 203 0.36 30.83 -7.20
CA ILE A 203 -0.33 29.97 -6.20
C ILE A 203 -1.13 30.81 -5.19
N ASP A 204 -0.56 31.92 -4.72
CA ASP A 204 -1.18 32.80 -3.73
C ASP A 204 -2.46 33.47 -4.23
N GLN A 205 -2.57 33.64 -5.54
CA GLN A 205 -3.75 34.16 -6.20
C GLN A 205 -4.72 33.02 -6.56
N ALA A 206 -4.22 31.84 -6.94
CA ALA A 206 -5.03 30.68 -7.28
C ALA A 206 -5.87 30.19 -6.08
N LEU A 207 -5.28 30.11 -4.89
CA LEU A 207 -5.97 29.70 -3.65
C LEU A 207 -7.14 30.61 -3.25
N LYS A 208 -7.13 31.86 -3.71
CA LYS A 208 -8.20 32.85 -3.47
C LYS A 208 -9.35 32.74 -4.47
N THR A 209 -9.19 31.96 -5.54
CA THR A 209 -10.23 31.79 -6.56
C THR A 209 -11.18 30.65 -6.18
N PRO A 210 -12.50 30.80 -6.38
CA PRO A 210 -13.46 29.72 -6.10
C PRO A 210 -13.25 28.51 -7.01
N GLN A 211 -12.71 28.70 -8.22
CA GLN A 211 -12.42 27.62 -9.16
C GLN A 211 -11.40 26.63 -8.60
N PHE A 212 -10.39 27.10 -7.85
CA PHE A 212 -9.43 26.23 -7.19
C PHE A 212 -10.14 25.27 -6.22
N TRP A 213 -11.02 25.79 -5.37
CA TRP A 213 -11.75 24.98 -4.38
C TRP A 213 -12.76 24.05 -5.03
N GLN A 214 -13.43 24.46 -6.10
CA GLN A 214 -14.31 23.58 -6.87
C GLN A 214 -13.55 22.39 -7.47
N LEU A 215 -12.40 22.65 -8.10
CA LEU A 215 -11.54 21.59 -8.64
C LEU A 215 -10.97 20.70 -7.53
N TRP A 216 -10.55 21.29 -6.42
CA TRP A 216 -10.04 20.55 -5.26
C TRP A 216 -11.12 19.64 -4.67
N ILE A 217 -12.34 20.14 -4.46
CA ILE A 217 -13.46 19.36 -3.93
C ILE A 217 -13.80 18.21 -4.88
N MET A 218 -13.94 18.51 -6.18
CA MET A 218 -14.22 17.49 -7.20
C MET A 218 -13.16 16.39 -7.20
N LEU A 219 -11.88 16.77 -7.19
CA LEU A 219 -10.76 15.82 -7.15
C LEU A 219 -10.74 15.02 -5.84
N CYS A 220 -11.00 15.67 -4.70
CA CYS A 220 -11.03 15.05 -3.39
C CYS A 220 -12.11 13.95 -3.32
N PHE A 221 -13.33 14.24 -3.79
CA PHE A 221 -14.39 13.24 -3.88
C PHE A 221 -14.07 12.12 -4.86
N ASN A 222 -13.48 12.45 -6.02
CA ASN A 222 -13.10 11.45 -7.01
C ASN A 222 -12.05 10.46 -6.44
N VAL A 223 -10.99 10.98 -5.83
CA VAL A 223 -9.92 10.17 -5.23
C VAL A 223 -10.44 9.37 -4.03
N THR A 224 -11.27 9.99 -3.18
CA THR A 224 -11.85 9.31 -2.00
C THR A 224 -12.77 8.16 -2.42
N ALA A 225 -13.66 8.39 -3.39
CA ALA A 225 -14.53 7.33 -3.90
C ALA A 225 -13.72 6.19 -4.53
N GLY A 226 -12.70 6.51 -5.33
CA GLY A 226 -11.85 5.52 -5.98
C GLY A 226 -11.08 4.65 -4.98
N ILE A 227 -10.35 5.27 -4.04
CA ILE A 227 -9.59 4.55 -3.02
C ILE A 227 -10.52 3.78 -2.07
N GLY A 228 -11.66 4.35 -1.72
CA GLY A 228 -12.66 3.72 -0.86
C GLY A 228 -13.22 2.42 -1.46
N VAL A 229 -13.66 2.47 -2.72
CA VAL A 229 -14.16 1.28 -3.43
C VAL A 229 -13.07 0.21 -3.55
N ILE A 230 -11.84 0.59 -3.92
CA ILE A 230 -10.71 -0.36 -4.01
C ILE A 230 -10.44 -1.02 -2.65
N GLY A 231 -10.56 -0.26 -1.56
CA GLY A 231 -10.32 -0.75 -0.20
C GLY A 231 -11.29 -1.85 0.25
N VAL A 232 -12.54 -1.81 -0.21
CA VAL A 232 -13.59 -2.79 0.17
C VAL A 232 -14.01 -3.71 -0.98
N ALA A 233 -13.35 -3.62 -2.15
CA ALA A 233 -13.80 -4.32 -3.35
C ALA A 233 -13.94 -5.83 -3.18
N LYS A 234 -13.00 -6.46 -2.45
CA LYS A 234 -13.08 -7.90 -2.14
C LYS A 234 -14.35 -8.22 -1.34
N THR A 235 -14.64 -7.41 -0.32
CA THR A 235 -15.83 -7.56 0.53
C THR A 235 -17.11 -7.38 -0.29
N MET A 236 -17.18 -6.32 -1.10
CA MET A 236 -18.34 -6.06 -1.97
C MET A 236 -18.60 -7.22 -2.93
N VAL A 237 -17.57 -7.74 -3.59
CA VAL A 237 -17.73 -8.88 -4.52
C VAL A 237 -18.18 -10.13 -3.77
N SER A 238 -17.64 -10.38 -2.57
CA SER A 238 -18.07 -11.53 -1.76
C SER A 238 -19.51 -11.44 -1.27
N GLU A 239 -20.01 -10.23 -1.00
CA GLU A 239 -21.39 -10.00 -0.57
C GLU A 239 -22.38 -10.11 -1.75
N ILE A 240 -22.02 -9.59 -2.92
CA ILE A 240 -22.90 -9.55 -4.11
C ILE A 240 -22.97 -10.90 -4.82
N PHE A 241 -21.82 -11.57 -4.99
CA PHE A 241 -21.70 -12.78 -5.83
C PHE A 241 -21.55 -14.08 -5.02
N GLY A 242 -21.66 -14.00 -3.69
CA GLY A 242 -21.48 -15.15 -2.80
C GLY A 242 -20.04 -15.70 -2.78
N ALA A 243 -19.87 -16.90 -2.22
CA ALA A 243 -18.56 -17.54 -2.02
C ALA A 243 -17.94 -18.13 -3.31
N ASN A 244 -18.17 -17.53 -4.48
CA ASN A 244 -17.53 -17.94 -5.71
C ASN A 244 -16.02 -17.59 -5.65
N GLU A 245 -15.20 -18.61 -5.39
CA GLU A 245 -13.76 -18.44 -5.18
C GLU A 245 -13.05 -17.80 -6.38
N VAL A 246 -13.51 -18.06 -7.61
CA VAL A 246 -12.95 -17.47 -8.83
C VAL A 246 -13.20 -15.96 -8.83
N LEU A 247 -14.44 -15.51 -8.63
CA LEU A 247 -14.78 -14.07 -8.63
C LEU A 247 -14.09 -13.32 -7.48
N ILE A 248 -14.03 -13.92 -6.29
CA ILE A 248 -13.34 -13.32 -5.14
C ILE A 248 -11.83 -13.21 -5.39
N SER A 249 -11.22 -14.21 -6.05
CA SER A 249 -9.80 -14.16 -6.43
C SER A 249 -9.51 -13.08 -7.49
N MET A 250 -10.47 -12.82 -8.39
CA MET A 250 -10.40 -11.76 -9.40
C MET A 250 -10.68 -10.36 -8.83
N ALA A 251 -11.34 -10.25 -7.68
CA ALA A 251 -11.60 -8.98 -6.99
C ALA A 251 -10.45 -8.51 -6.09
N THR A 252 -9.25 -9.08 -6.25
CA THR A 252 -8.08 -8.60 -5.51
C THR A 252 -7.70 -7.20 -5.98
N THR A 253 -7.16 -6.41 -5.05
CA THR A 253 -6.63 -5.07 -5.34
C THR A 253 -5.70 -5.09 -6.55
N SER A 254 -4.86 -6.11 -6.69
CA SER A 254 -3.93 -6.26 -7.83
C SER A 254 -4.64 -6.37 -9.19
N THR A 255 -5.72 -7.14 -9.28
CA THR A 255 -6.47 -7.35 -10.53
C THR A 255 -7.30 -6.13 -10.92
N LEU A 256 -7.99 -5.52 -9.95
CA LEU A 256 -8.80 -4.32 -10.20
C LEU A 256 -7.94 -3.14 -10.63
N VAL A 257 -6.77 -3.01 -10.00
CA VAL A 257 -5.78 -2.02 -10.37
C VAL A 257 -5.24 -2.31 -11.77
N ALA A 258 -4.93 -3.55 -12.14
CA ALA A 258 -4.54 -3.91 -13.51
C ALA A 258 -5.62 -3.59 -14.57
N LEU A 259 -6.90 -3.82 -14.26
CA LEU A 259 -8.02 -3.46 -15.15
C LEU A 259 -8.18 -1.94 -15.29
N PHE A 260 -8.02 -1.19 -14.21
CA PHE A 260 -7.98 0.28 -14.27
C PHE A 260 -6.85 0.74 -15.20
N PHE A 261 -5.67 0.11 -15.11
CA PHE A 261 -4.53 0.42 -15.96
C PHE A 261 -4.76 0.12 -17.44
N LEU A 262 -5.32 -1.03 -17.79
CA LEU A 262 -5.68 -1.36 -19.17
C LEU A 262 -6.59 -0.28 -19.77
N ASN A 263 -7.61 0.15 -19.03
CA ASN A 263 -8.52 1.20 -19.48
C ASN A 263 -7.85 2.57 -19.56
N TYR A 264 -6.96 2.90 -18.62
CA TYR A 264 -6.26 4.19 -18.60
C TYR A 264 -5.30 4.35 -19.80
N VAL A 265 -4.57 3.29 -20.14
CA VAL A 265 -3.69 3.26 -21.32
C VAL A 265 -4.51 3.36 -22.61
N VAL A 266 -5.62 2.64 -22.71
CA VAL A 266 -6.54 2.73 -23.86
C VAL A 266 -7.09 4.15 -24.02
N MET A 267 -7.57 4.77 -22.94
CA MET A 267 -8.04 6.17 -22.98
C MET A 267 -6.94 7.14 -23.41
N LEU A 268 -5.73 7.04 -22.86
CA LEU A 268 -4.62 7.91 -23.24
C LEU A 268 -4.22 7.71 -24.70
N SER A 269 -4.25 6.47 -25.22
CA SER A 269 -3.99 6.19 -26.63
C SER A 269 -5.07 6.73 -27.57
N ALA A 270 -6.33 6.75 -27.12
CA ALA A 270 -7.46 7.29 -27.87
C ALA A 270 -7.55 8.83 -27.83
N SER A 271 -7.04 9.47 -26.78
CA SER A 271 -7.05 10.92 -26.57
C SER A 271 -5.96 11.69 -27.35
N ILE A 272 -5.17 10.98 -28.17
CA ILE A 272 -4.05 11.55 -28.96
C ILE A 272 -4.49 11.94 -30.39
N TRP A 273 -5.79 11.84 -30.72
CA TRP A 273 -6.35 12.36 -31.97
C TRP A 273 -7.07 13.69 -31.75
#